data_AF-A0A1F9S6B2-F1
#
_entry.id   AF-A0A1F9S6B2-F1
#
_cell.length_a   1.000
_cell.length_b   1.000
_cell.length_c   1.000
_cell.angle_alpha   90.00
_cell.angle_beta   90.00
_cell.angle_gamma   90.00
#
_symmetry.space_group_name_H-M   'P 1'
#
loop_
_entity.id
_entity.type
_entity.pdbx_description
1 polymer ?
#
loop_
_entity_poly.entity_id
_entity_poly.type
_entity_poly.pdbx_seq_one_letter_code
_entity_poly.pdbx_strand_id
1 'polypeptide(L)' 'MTLSILARARLVRVSDGKQLLARSYFCASPGAKHGEWAAAGAAKFKAELESCYQRLVQDMMRDAYQLDTPSAPTG' A
#
# COMPACT_ATOMS: atom_id res chain seq x y z
N MET A 1 -14.41 -15.96 -1.25
CA MET A 1 -13.45 -15.10 -1.98
C MET A 1 -13.10 -13.91 -1.11
N THR A 2 -11.81 -13.64 -0.96
CA THR A 2 -11.24 -12.44 -0.32
C THR A 2 -10.75 -11.50 -1.42
N LEU A 3 -10.66 -10.20 -1.11
CA LEU A 3 -10.00 -9.22 -1.96
C LEU A 3 -8.53 -9.24 -1.56
N SER A 4 -7.65 -9.41 -2.53
CA SER A 4 -6.20 -9.40 -2.31
C SER A 4 -5.57 -8.46 -3.33
N ILE A 5 -4.76 -7.52 -2.87
CA ILE A 5 -4.06 -6.55 -3.70
C ILE A 5 -2.57 -6.65 -3.39
N LEU A 6 -1.78 -6.86 -4.43
CA LEU A 6 -0.32 -6.78 -4.40
C LEU A 6 0.11 -5.54 -5.19
N ALA A 7 0.69 -4.56 -4.51
CA ALA A 7 1.26 -3.38 -5.14
C ALA A 7 2.79 -3.44 -5.10
N ARG A 8 3.45 -3.21 -6.24
CA ARG A 8 4.91 -3.12 -6.31
C ARG A 8 5.29 -1.66 -6.52
N ALA A 9 6.01 -1.09 -5.58
CA ALA A 9 6.42 0.31 -5.64
C ALA A 9 7.94 0.44 -5.73
N ARG A 10 8.40 1.42 -6.49
CA ARG A 10 9.80 1.83 -6.58
C ARG A 10 9.88 3.35 -6.42
N LEU A 11 10.74 3.82 -5.52
CA LEU A 11 11.07 5.22 -5.37
C LEU A 11 12.44 5.46 -5.97
N VAL A 12 12.52 6.38 -6.94
CA VAL A 12 13.75 6.71 -7.65
C VAL A 12 14.01 8.20 -7.47
N ARG A 13 15.22 8.54 -7.03
CA ARG A 13 15.66 9.93 -6.96
C ARG A 13 15.98 10.40 -8.37
N VAL A 14 15.30 11.46 -8.81
CA VAL A 14 15.39 11.96 -10.19
C VAL A 14 16.79 12.48 -10.53
N SER A 15 17.51 13.07 -9.57
CA SER A 15 18.81 13.73 -9.80
C SER A 15 19.92 12.78 -10.24
N ASP A 16 19.93 11.55 -9.73
CA ASP A 16 21.01 10.56 -9.94
C ASP A 16 20.49 9.19 -10.41
N GLY A 17 19.18 9.05 -10.60
CA GLY A 17 18.53 7.78 -10.95
C GLY A 17 18.64 6.72 -9.86
N LYS A 18 19.11 7.07 -8.65
CA LYS A 18 19.30 6.12 -7.57
C LYS A 18 17.95 5.62 -7.08
N GLN A 19 17.79 4.30 -7.05
CA GLN A 19 16.65 3.68 -6.41
C GLN A 19 16.80 3.81 -4.89
N LEU A 20 15.88 4.54 -4.28
CA LEU A 20 15.80 4.73 -2.83
C LEU A 20 14.97 3.63 -2.16
N LEU A 21 13.96 3.12 -2.87
CA LEU A 21 13.07 2.07 -2.38
C LEU A 21 12.66 1.14 -3.52
N ALA A 22 12.57 -0.16 -3.24
CA ALA A 22 11.83 -1.11 -4.06
C ALA A 22 11.20 -2.17 -3.16
N ARG A 23 9.88 -2.13 -3.02
CA ARG A 23 9.16 -3.01 -2.10
C ARG A 23 7.80 -3.43 -2.66
N SER A 24 7.35 -4.59 -2.23
CA SER A 24 5.98 -5.05 -2.46
C SER A 24 5.14 -4.80 -1.21
N TYR A 25 3.96 -4.23 -1.40
CA TYR A 25 2.94 -3.97 -0.40
C TYR A 25 1.74 -4.88 -0.65
N PHE A 26 1.14 -5.37 0.42
CA PHE A 26 0.05 -6.32 0.34
C PHE A 26 -1.12 -5.86 1.20
N CYS A 27 -2.32 -5.91 0.64
CA CYS A 27 -3.55 -5.74 1.38
C CYS A 27 -4.51 -6.89 1.09
N ALA A 28 -5.15 -7.38 2.14
CA ALA A 28 -6.24 -8.34 2.04
C ALA A 28 -7.47 -7.85 2.81
N SER A 29 -8.66 -8.12 2.27
CA SER A 29 -9.90 -7.99 3.03
C SER A 29 -9.98 -9.07 4.11
N PRO A 30 -10.53 -8.77 5.30
CA PRO A 30 -10.75 -9.77 6.32
C PRO A 30 -11.88 -10.73 5.90
N GLY A 31 -11.57 -12.03 5.83
CA GLY A 31 -12.56 -13.08 5.59
C GLY A 31 -13.14 -13.14 4.16
N ALA A 32 -13.88 -14.22 3.89
CA ALA A 32 -14.53 -14.42 2.61
C ALA A 32 -15.85 -13.65 2.53
N LYS A 33 -15.95 -12.66 1.62
CA LYS A 33 -17.08 -11.72 1.55
C LYS A 33 -17.84 -11.69 0.22
N HIS A 34 -17.58 -12.66 -0.65
CA HIS A 34 -18.17 -12.71 -2.00
C HIS A 34 -19.70 -12.55 -2.02
N GLY A 35 -20.41 -13.32 -1.18
CA GLY A 35 -21.88 -13.25 -1.11
C GLY A 35 -22.39 -11.89 -0.65
N GLU A 36 -21.71 -11.27 0.31
CA GLU A 36 -22.07 -9.93 0.80
C GLU A 36 -21.84 -8.85 -0.25
N TRP A 37 -20.77 -8.97 -1.04
CA TRP A 37 -20.50 -8.01 -2.12
C TRP A 37 -21.49 -8.13 -3.27
N ALA A 38 -21.84 -9.36 -3.65
CA ALA A 38 -22.86 -9.62 -4.67
C ALA A 38 -24.24 -9.10 -4.23
N ALA A 39 -24.63 -9.37 -2.97
CA ALA A 39 -25.89 -8.91 -2.41
C ALA A 39 -25.96 -7.37 -2.28
N ALA A 40 -24.83 -6.70 -2.06
CA ALA A 40 -24.75 -5.25 -1.91
C ALA A 40 -24.46 -4.50 -3.23
N GLY A 41 -24.66 -5.12 -4.39
CA GLY A 41 -24.45 -4.47 -5.69
C GLY A 41 -23.01 -3.92 -5.87
N ALA A 42 -22.01 -4.62 -5.33
CA ALA A 42 -20.60 -4.23 -5.30
C ALA A 42 -20.25 -2.95 -4.52
N ALA A 43 -21.19 -2.27 -3.84
CA ALA A 43 -20.87 -1.08 -3.05
C ALA A 43 -19.89 -1.39 -1.90
N LYS A 44 -20.12 -2.49 -1.18
CA LYS A 44 -19.21 -2.97 -0.12
C LYS A 44 -17.83 -3.37 -0.67
N PHE A 45 -17.79 -3.94 -1.87
CA PHE A 45 -16.53 -4.28 -2.54
C PHE A 45 -15.71 -3.02 -2.85
N LYS A 46 -16.34 -1.97 -3.39
CA LYS A 46 -15.68 -0.68 -3.68
C LYS A 46 -15.11 -0.04 -2.41
N ALA A 47 -15.90 -0.01 -1.33
CA ALA A 47 -15.44 0.54 -0.05
C ALA A 47 -14.21 -0.22 0.51
N GLU A 48 -14.19 -1.56 0.41
CA GLU A 48 -13.03 -2.35 0.84
C GLU A 48 -11.82 -2.15 -0.07
N LEU A 49 -12.03 -2.01 -1.37
CA LEU A 49 -11.00 -1.69 -2.34
C LEU A 49 -10.34 -0.34 -2.03
N GLU A 50 -11.13 0.70 -1.81
CA GLU A 50 -10.65 2.04 -1.42
C GLU A 50 -9.88 1.99 -0.09
N SER A 51 -10.42 1.29 0.92
CA SER A 51 -9.74 1.10 2.20
C SER A 51 -8.39 0.37 2.04
N CYS A 52 -8.32 -0.63 1.16
CA CYS A 52 -7.06 -1.30 0.88
C CYS A 52 -6.05 -0.38 0.18
N TYR A 53 -6.50 0.42 -0.79
CA TYR A 53 -5.62 1.40 -1.43
C TYR A 53 -5.08 2.43 -0.44
N GLN A 54 -5.93 2.98 0.43
CA GLN A 54 -5.50 3.93 1.46
C GLN A 54 -4.43 3.33 2.38
N ARG A 55 -4.60 2.09 2.83
CA ARG A 55 -3.60 1.38 3.65
C ARG A 55 -2.27 1.21 2.91
N LEU A 56 -2.32 0.75 1.66
CA LEU A 56 -1.11 0.59 0.83
C LEU A 56 -0.38 1.93 0.67
N VAL A 57 -1.10 3.03 0.39
CA VAL A 57 -0.51 4.36 0.27
C VAL A 57 0.12 4.84 1.57
N GLN A 58 -0.55 4.63 2.71
CA GLN A 58 0.01 4.98 4.02
C GLN A 58 1.30 4.22 4.31
N ASP A 59 1.36 2.92 3.99
CA ASP A 59 2.56 2.11 4.17
C ASP A 59 3.69 2.53 3.24
N MET A 60 3.37 2.82 1.98
CA MET A 60 4.32 3.38 1.00
C MET A 60 4.90 4.71 1.47
N MET A 61 4.06 5.64 1.91
CA MET A 61 4.50 6.95 2.39
C MET A 61 5.31 6.85 3.67
N ARG A 62 4.92 5.98 4.60
CA ARG A 62 5.67 5.72 5.83
C ARG A 62 7.10 5.25 5.54
N ASP A 63 7.23 4.26 4.65
CA ASP A 63 8.54 3.77 4.22
C ASP A 63 9.33 4.87 3.51
N ALA A 64 8.69 5.70 2.68
CA ALA A 64 9.33 6.81 1.99
C ALA A 64 9.86 7.88 2.95
N TYR A 65 9.08 8.28 3.97
CA TYR A 65 9.49 9.30 4.96
C TYR A 65 10.66 8.84 5.84
N GLN A 66 10.74 7.54 6.16
CA GLN A 66 11.86 6.99 6.91
C GLN A 66 13.20 7.11 6.16
N LEU A 67 13.18 7.18 4.83
CA LEU A 67 14.38 7.38 4.01
C LEU A 67 14.93 8.81 4.06
N ASP A 68 14.10 9.79 4.45
CA ASP A 68 14.45 11.21 4.46
C ASP A 68 14.93 11.70 5.84
N THR A 69 14.99 10.81 6.84
CA THR A 69 15.45 11.17 8.19
C THR A 69 16.97 10.97 8.26
N PRO A 70 17.78 12.03 8.43
CA PRO A 70 19.22 11.88 8.60
C PRO A 70 19.47 11.06 9.87
N SER A 71 20.22 9.96 9.75
CA SER A 71 20.81 9.31 10.92
C SER A 71 21.61 10.37 11.69
N ALA A 72 21.22 10.64 12.94
CA ALA A 72 21.88 11.61 13.80
C ALA A 72 23.42 11.39 13.78
N PRO A 73 24.22 12.46 13.76
CA PRO A 73 25.67 12.31 13.84
C PRO A 73 26.01 11.68 15.19
N THR A 74 26.54 10.46 15.17
CA THR A 74 27.36 9.93 16.26
C THR A 74 28.58 10.85 16.38
N GLY A 75 28.53 11.74 17.36
CA GLY A 75 29.71 12.46 17.88
C GLY A 75 30.55 11.56 18.77
#